data_AF-A0AAV8ZIL7-F1
#
_entry.id   AF-A0AAV8ZIL7-F1
#
_cell.length_a   1.000
_cell.length_b   1.000
_cell.length_c   1.000
_cell.angle_alpha   90.00
_cell.angle_beta   90.00
_cell.angle_gamma   90.00
#
_symmetry.space_group_name_H-M   'P 1'
#
loop_
_entity.id
_entity.type
_entity.pdbx_description
1 polymer ?
#
loop_
_entity_poly.entity_id
_entity_poly.type
_entity_poly.pdbx_seq_one_letter_code
_entity_poly.pdbx_strand_id
1 'polypeptide(L)'
;MCSPIFLNRTLTYMKHRMSRPHRNRQNFKVDSLLEKVNSRRDAMTIQPGYINLTFLGFNNKSLDYNAQIAQVETVLLKISHKKRKDSSAPSMQVTLGTADVPINPNEQHLPLIAPTISIPTESFNPSSGPLVKSYILLFRVKIDNDDEELALKKRKSNGSTLENNTKLYGAELTIYDKHNRCYLSDGDYDIVVQDFSTNSRNSPEKHSSWENVNDLVETCGNLDAFIKGAVLKFKLRG
;
A
#
# COMPACT_ATOMS: atom_id res chain seq x y z
N MET A 1 -27.64 6.15 7.48
CA MET A 1 -27.86 6.97 8.72
C MET A 1 -26.53 7.49 9.27
N CYS A 2 -25.90 8.50 8.65
CA CYS A 2 -24.52 8.90 9.04
C CYS A 2 -24.41 10.28 9.72
N SER A 3 -25.49 11.08 9.71
CA SER A 3 -25.54 12.41 10.33
C SER A 3 -26.86 12.59 11.10
N PRO A 4 -26.99 12.08 12.34
CA PRO A 4 -28.24 12.18 13.10
C PRO A 4 -28.52 13.61 13.55
N ILE A 5 -29.79 14.06 13.46
CA ILE A 5 -30.24 15.37 13.95
C ILE A 5 -30.23 15.41 15.49
N PHE A 6 -30.68 14.32 16.11
CA PHE A 6 -30.62 14.10 17.56
C PHE A 6 -30.38 12.62 17.84
N LEU A 7 -29.96 12.33 19.07
CA LEU A 7 -29.73 10.96 19.51
C LEU A 7 -31.02 10.37 20.08
N ASN A 8 -31.61 9.37 19.43
CA ASN A 8 -32.86 8.73 19.90
C ASN A 8 -32.82 8.29 21.38
N ARG A 9 -31.65 7.93 21.88
CA ARG A 9 -31.43 7.52 23.28
C ARG A 9 -31.64 8.65 24.30
N THR A 10 -31.70 9.91 23.89
CA THR A 10 -31.98 11.06 24.78
C THR A 10 -33.46 11.43 24.83
N LEU A 11 -34.32 10.78 24.05
CA LEU A 11 -35.76 11.06 24.03
C LEU A 11 -36.42 10.43 25.25
N THR A 12 -37.29 11.20 25.91
CA THR A 12 -38.00 10.77 27.13
C THR A 12 -38.84 9.51 26.93
N TYR A 13 -39.39 9.32 25.73
CA TYR A 13 -40.17 8.14 25.35
C TYR A 13 -39.32 6.95 24.82
N MET A 14 -38.01 7.12 24.65
CA MET A 14 -37.08 6.06 24.20
C MET A 14 -35.98 5.74 25.23
N LYS A 15 -36.24 5.95 26.52
CA LYS A 15 -35.28 5.70 27.61
C LYS A 15 -34.69 4.28 27.62
N HIS A 16 -35.45 3.28 27.17
CA HIS A 16 -34.99 1.89 27.07
C HIS A 16 -33.75 1.72 26.17
N ARG A 17 -33.44 2.68 25.29
CA ARG A 17 -32.24 2.67 24.43
C ARG A 17 -30.96 3.07 25.17
N MET A 18 -31.03 3.64 26.38
CA MET A 18 -29.87 3.98 27.21
C MET A 18 -29.58 2.88 28.23
N SER A 19 -28.62 2.00 27.93
CA SER A 19 -28.20 0.94 28.86
C SER A 19 -27.22 1.40 29.96
N ARG A 20 -26.60 2.58 29.82
CA ARG A 20 -25.54 3.05 30.72
C ARG A 20 -26.04 4.06 31.76
N PRO A 21 -25.79 3.85 33.08
CA PRO A 21 -26.12 4.82 34.12
C PRO A 21 -25.05 5.92 34.29
N HIS A 22 -25.37 6.99 35.03
CA HIS A 22 -24.47 8.14 35.26
C HIS A 22 -23.58 8.04 36.51
N ARG A 23 -23.61 6.93 37.26
CA ARG A 23 -22.95 6.76 38.57
C ARG A 23 -21.45 7.08 38.54
N ASN A 24 -20.75 6.68 37.47
CA ASN A 24 -19.30 6.86 37.36
C ASN A 24 -18.86 8.33 37.23
N ARG A 25 -19.76 9.26 36.91
CA ARG A 25 -19.42 10.68 36.72
C ARG A 25 -18.99 11.36 38.03
N GLN A 26 -19.56 10.93 39.16
CA GLN A 26 -19.29 11.56 40.45
C GLN A 26 -17.84 11.35 40.92
N ASN A 27 -17.28 10.19 40.60
CA ASN A 27 -15.93 9.79 41.02
C ASN A 27 -14.88 9.96 39.90
N PHE A 28 -15.27 10.45 38.71
CA PHE A 28 -14.35 10.58 37.59
C PHE A 28 -13.40 11.77 37.80
N LYS A 29 -12.09 11.51 37.72
CA LYS A 29 -11.04 12.53 37.76
C LYS A 29 -10.42 12.66 36.37
N VAL A 30 -10.48 13.86 35.80
CA VAL A 30 -9.93 14.17 34.47
C VAL A 30 -8.42 13.93 34.46
N ASP A 31 -7.72 14.25 35.54
CA ASP A 31 -6.27 14.10 35.64
C ASP A 31 -5.81 12.64 35.52
N SER A 32 -6.66 11.66 35.89
CA SER A 32 -6.37 10.23 35.71
C SER A 32 -6.30 9.80 34.24
N LEU A 33 -6.70 10.65 33.27
CA LEU A 33 -6.67 10.32 31.85
C LEU A 33 -5.25 10.21 31.32
N LEU A 34 -4.33 11.08 31.73
CA LEU A 34 -2.96 11.07 31.22
C LEU A 34 -2.26 9.76 31.56
N GLU A 35 -2.36 9.32 32.81
CA GLU A 35 -1.82 8.05 33.29
C GLU A 35 -2.39 6.85 32.52
N LYS A 36 -3.71 6.83 32.29
CA LYS A 36 -4.39 5.78 31.51
C LYS A 36 -4.00 5.76 30.03
N VAL A 37 -3.63 6.91 29.46
CA VAL A 37 -3.18 7.01 28.07
C VAL A 37 -1.73 6.59 27.94
N ASN A 38 -0.85 7.06 28.83
CA ASN A 38 0.57 6.71 28.80
C ASN A 38 0.79 5.20 28.99
N SER A 39 0.11 4.60 29.97
CA SER A 39 0.14 3.14 30.20
C SER A 39 -0.30 2.31 28.99
N ARG A 40 -1.11 2.86 28.07
CA ARG A 40 -1.47 2.19 26.80
C ARG A 40 -0.47 2.45 25.68
N ARG A 41 0.21 3.60 25.71
CA ARG A 41 1.13 4.04 24.65
C ARG A 41 2.43 3.25 24.66
N ASP A 42 2.96 2.94 25.84
CA ASP A 42 4.24 2.25 25.99
C ASP A 42 4.23 0.84 25.37
N ALA A 43 3.05 0.23 25.24
CA ALA A 43 2.84 -1.05 24.58
C ALA A 43 2.90 -1.00 23.03
N MET A 44 2.88 0.20 22.42
CA MET A 44 2.78 0.38 20.96
C MET A 44 4.04 0.98 20.32
N THR A 45 5.14 1.10 21.07
CA THR A 45 6.37 1.72 20.58
C THR A 45 7.07 0.80 19.57
N ILE A 46 7.31 1.31 18.36
CA ILE A 46 8.06 0.63 17.30
C ILE A 46 9.51 0.49 17.80
N GLN A 47 10.03 -0.74 17.84
CA GLN A 47 11.42 -0.98 18.20
C GLN A 47 12.33 -0.47 17.08
N PRO A 48 13.50 0.12 17.42
CA PRO A 48 14.46 0.56 16.42
C PRO A 48 15.02 -0.66 15.67
N GLY A 49 15.08 -0.57 14.34
CA GLY A 49 15.44 -1.68 13.45
C GLY A 49 15.22 -1.35 11.97
N TYR A 50 15.29 -2.37 11.12
CA TYR A 50 15.11 -2.25 9.67
C TYR A 50 14.13 -3.30 9.17
N ILE A 51 13.20 -2.89 8.31
CA ILE A 51 12.37 -3.79 7.52
C ILE A 51 13.11 -4.08 6.22
N ASN A 52 13.52 -5.32 6.02
CA ASN A 52 14.20 -5.79 4.82
C ASN A 52 13.19 -6.47 3.90
N LEU A 53 13.15 -6.01 2.65
CA LEU A 53 12.34 -6.57 1.57
C LEU A 53 13.28 -7.24 0.57
N THR A 54 13.32 -8.57 0.56
CA THR A 54 14.16 -9.36 -0.36
C THR A 54 13.29 -9.88 -1.50
N PHE A 55 13.45 -9.35 -2.71
CA PHE A 55 12.61 -9.72 -3.85
C PHE A 55 13.11 -11.02 -4.50
N LEU A 56 12.20 -11.98 -4.69
CA LEU A 56 12.53 -13.30 -5.21
C LEU A 56 12.30 -13.41 -6.72
N GLY A 57 11.28 -12.73 -7.24
CA GLY A 57 10.94 -12.80 -8.65
C GLY A 57 9.57 -12.20 -8.96
N PHE A 58 9.33 -12.06 -10.27
CA PHE A 58 8.07 -11.57 -10.81
C PHE A 58 7.44 -12.63 -11.72
N ASN A 59 6.26 -13.14 -11.36
CA ASN A 59 5.59 -14.20 -12.09
C ASN A 59 4.43 -13.64 -12.91
N ASN A 60 4.43 -13.87 -14.22
CA ASN A 60 3.32 -13.49 -15.09
C ASN A 60 3.23 -14.48 -16.26
N LYS A 61 2.09 -15.19 -16.35
CA LYS A 61 1.83 -16.20 -17.38
C LYS A 61 1.56 -15.61 -18.77
N SER A 62 1.24 -14.32 -18.84
CA SER A 62 0.91 -13.59 -20.07
C SER A 62 2.10 -12.86 -20.69
N LEU A 63 3.30 -12.97 -20.10
CA LEU A 63 4.52 -12.44 -20.69
C LEU A 63 5.21 -13.51 -21.52
N ASP A 64 5.54 -13.16 -22.76
CA ASP A 64 6.38 -13.98 -23.63
C ASP A 64 7.80 -14.06 -23.05
N TYR A 65 8.45 -15.22 -23.23
CA TYR A 65 9.73 -15.61 -22.63
C TYR A 65 10.95 -14.75 -23.01
N ASN A 66 10.76 -13.66 -23.75
CA ASN A 66 11.85 -12.79 -24.21
C ASN A 66 12.35 -11.84 -23.11
N ALA A 67 11.47 -11.40 -22.19
CA ALA A 67 11.86 -10.54 -21.09
C ALA A 67 12.42 -11.37 -19.92
N GLN A 68 13.71 -11.20 -19.63
CA GLN A 68 14.40 -11.99 -18.60
C GLN A 68 14.40 -11.33 -17.21
N ILE A 69 14.29 -10.00 -17.16
CA ILE A 69 14.41 -9.19 -15.94
C ILE A 69 13.30 -8.15 -15.90
N ALA A 70 12.73 -7.94 -14.71
CA ALA A 70 11.81 -6.85 -14.41
C ALA A 70 12.43 -5.92 -13.35
N GLN A 71 12.26 -4.61 -13.50
CA GLN A 71 12.72 -3.63 -12.54
C GLN A 71 11.59 -3.27 -11.57
N VAL A 72 11.80 -3.51 -10.27
CA VAL A 72 10.85 -3.22 -9.19
C VAL A 72 11.27 -1.94 -8.47
N GLU A 73 10.50 -0.87 -8.61
CA GLU A 73 10.62 0.34 -7.79
C GLU A 73 9.76 0.21 -6.54
N THR A 74 10.36 0.41 -5.36
CA THR A 74 9.63 0.45 -4.08
C THR A 74 9.54 1.89 -3.58
N VAL A 75 8.33 2.34 -3.28
CA VAL A 75 8.04 3.70 -2.83
C VAL A 75 7.26 3.66 -1.52
N LEU A 76 7.69 4.43 -0.52
CA LEU A 76 6.93 4.67 0.70
C LEU A 76 5.98 5.86 0.50
N LEU A 77 4.69 5.59 0.56
CA LEU A 77 3.63 6.59 0.55
C LEU A 77 3.22 6.91 1.99
N LYS A 78 3.43 8.18 2.38
CA LYS A 78 3.00 8.74 3.67
C LYS A 78 1.74 9.56 3.45
N ILE A 79 0.62 9.15 4.03
CA ILE A 79 -0.66 9.87 3.93
C ILE A 79 -0.90 10.63 5.22
N SER A 80 -1.09 11.95 5.12
CA SER A 80 -1.30 12.84 6.27
C SER A 80 -2.78 13.08 6.57
N HIS A 81 -3.07 13.69 7.72
CA HIS A 81 -4.41 14.19 8.00
C HIS A 81 -4.82 15.32 7.04
N LYS A 82 -6.03 15.21 6.49
CA LYS A 82 -6.68 16.25 5.69
C LYS A 82 -6.87 17.51 6.54
N LYS A 83 -6.43 18.68 6.04
CA LYS A 83 -6.67 19.97 6.71
C LYS A 83 -7.95 20.62 6.18
N ARG A 84 -8.47 21.62 6.91
CA ARG A 84 -9.74 22.31 6.61
C ARG A 84 -9.83 22.84 5.17
N LYS A 85 -8.70 23.29 4.60
CA LYS A 85 -8.62 23.85 3.24
C LYS A 85 -8.37 22.81 2.15
N ASP A 86 -7.96 21.60 2.51
CA ASP A 86 -7.62 20.57 1.54
C ASP A 86 -8.90 19.86 1.07
N SER A 87 -8.97 19.47 -0.19
CA SER A 87 -10.07 18.65 -0.71
C SER A 87 -9.90 17.17 -0.36
N SER A 88 -8.65 16.71 -0.25
CA SER A 88 -8.26 15.33 0.08
C SER A 88 -7.10 15.30 1.09
N ALA A 89 -6.79 14.10 1.61
CA ALA A 89 -5.64 13.92 2.49
C ALA A 89 -4.33 14.11 1.71
N PRO A 90 -3.42 15.01 2.14
CA PRO A 90 -2.12 15.16 1.51
C PRO A 90 -1.32 13.85 1.57
N SER A 91 -0.57 13.56 0.52
CA SER A 91 0.35 12.42 0.48
C SER A 91 1.75 12.85 0.05
N MET A 92 2.76 12.14 0.57
CA MET A 92 4.16 12.30 0.22
C MET A 92 4.70 10.94 -0.23
N GLN A 93 5.38 10.91 -1.37
CA GLN A 93 6.06 9.71 -1.88
C GLN A 93 7.55 9.82 -1.62
N VAL A 94 8.16 8.76 -1.10
CA VAL A 94 9.60 8.63 -0.88
C VAL A 94 10.07 7.35 -1.57
N THR A 95 10.85 7.47 -2.64
CA THR A 95 11.44 6.31 -3.32
C THR A 95 12.48 5.68 -2.41
N LEU A 96 12.32 4.38 -2.12
CA LEU A 96 13.18 3.62 -1.21
C LEU A 96 14.31 2.89 -1.96
N GLY A 97 14.07 2.54 -3.23
CA GLY A 97 15.05 1.91 -4.09
C GLY A 97 14.42 1.20 -5.28
N THR A 98 15.29 0.70 -6.15
CA THR A 98 14.95 -0.14 -7.31
C THR A 98 15.69 -1.47 -7.22
N ALA A 99 15.03 -2.55 -7.63
CA ALA A 99 15.57 -3.90 -7.59
C ALA A 99 15.26 -4.64 -8.90
N ASP A 100 16.27 -5.21 -9.53
CA ASP A 100 16.11 -6.01 -10.75
C ASP A 100 15.86 -7.47 -10.39
N VAL A 101 14.71 -8.01 -10.80
CA VAL A 101 14.24 -9.35 -10.41
C VAL A 101 14.01 -10.22 -11.64
N PRO A 102 14.28 -11.53 -11.57
CA PRO A 102 14.00 -12.42 -12.69
C PRO A 102 12.50 -12.53 -12.94
N ILE A 103 12.11 -12.62 -14.22
CA ILE A 103 10.74 -12.91 -14.63
C ILE A 103 10.56 -14.42 -14.71
N ASN A 104 9.49 -14.93 -14.09
CA ASN A 104 9.14 -16.35 -14.04
C ASN A 104 10.33 -17.28 -13.65
N PRO A 105 11.05 -17.03 -12.54
CA PRO A 105 12.17 -17.88 -12.15
C PRO A 105 11.72 -19.31 -11.84
N ASN A 106 12.52 -20.29 -12.27
CA ASN A 106 12.33 -21.68 -11.87
C ASN A 106 12.62 -21.81 -10.36
N GLU A 107 11.68 -22.36 -9.59
CA GLU A 107 11.83 -22.52 -8.12
C GLU A 107 13.06 -23.35 -7.72
N GLN A 108 13.59 -24.16 -8.65
CA GLN A 108 14.78 -25.00 -8.49
C GLN A 108 16.10 -24.25 -8.74
N HIS A 109 16.07 -23.07 -9.36
CA HIS A 109 17.24 -22.27 -9.75
C HIS A 109 17.06 -20.80 -9.35
N LEU A 110 16.69 -20.55 -8.09
CA LEU A 110 16.64 -19.18 -7.58
C LEU A 110 18.06 -18.59 -7.50
N PRO A 111 18.23 -17.27 -7.77
CA PRO A 111 19.51 -16.61 -7.64
C PRO A 111 20.08 -16.78 -6.22
N LEU A 112 21.39 -17.03 -6.12
CA LEU A 112 22.09 -17.18 -4.84
C LEU A 112 22.01 -15.90 -3.98
N ILE A 113 21.84 -14.74 -4.64
CA ILE A 113 21.70 -13.42 -4.02
C ILE A 113 20.46 -12.74 -4.62
N ALA A 114 19.44 -12.58 -3.80
CA ALA A 114 18.22 -11.86 -4.15
C ALA A 114 18.35 -10.37 -3.76
N PRO A 115 17.92 -9.43 -4.62
CA PRO A 115 18.03 -8.01 -4.33
C PRO A 115 17.18 -7.65 -3.11
N THR A 116 17.76 -6.85 -2.20
CA THR A 116 17.13 -6.49 -0.93
C THR A 116 17.08 -4.98 -0.75
N ILE A 117 15.92 -4.46 -0.36
CA ILE A 117 15.70 -3.06 0.02
C ILE A 117 15.44 -3.00 1.52
N SER A 118 16.26 -2.23 2.24
CA SER A 118 16.15 -2.04 3.70
C SER A 118 15.50 -0.70 4.01
N ILE A 119 14.46 -0.72 4.84
CA ILE A 119 13.68 0.45 5.24
C ILE A 119 13.87 0.65 6.75
N PRO A 120 14.47 1.77 7.20
CA PRO A 120 14.60 2.01 8.62
C PRO A 120 13.22 2.20 9.25
N THR A 121 12.98 1.56 10.39
CA THR A 121 11.71 1.66 11.15
C THR A 121 11.39 3.11 11.55
N GLU A 122 12.40 3.96 11.71
CA GLU A 122 12.27 5.40 11.93
C GLU A 122 11.55 6.12 10.78
N SER A 123 11.53 5.55 9.57
CA SER A 123 10.77 6.06 8.43
C SER A 123 9.27 6.16 8.71
N PHE A 124 8.78 5.35 9.67
CA PHE A 124 7.40 5.28 10.10
C PHE A 124 7.12 6.12 11.35
N ASN A 125 8.10 6.86 11.86
CA ASN A 125 7.97 7.59 13.10
C ASN A 125 7.01 8.80 12.92
N PRO A 126 5.91 8.90 13.68
CA PRO A 126 4.96 10.01 13.58
C PRO A 126 5.52 11.35 14.09
N SER A 127 6.72 11.37 14.69
CA SER A 127 7.31 12.58 15.31
C SER A 127 8.06 13.51 14.35
N SER A 128 8.33 13.10 13.10
CA SER A 128 9.26 13.82 12.19
C SER A 128 8.60 14.69 11.11
N GLY A 129 7.34 15.09 11.25
CA GLY A 129 6.69 15.95 10.25
C GLY A 129 5.18 16.16 10.43
N PRO A 130 4.44 16.59 9.38
CA PRO A 130 2.98 16.63 9.39
C PRO A 130 2.44 15.30 9.92
N LEU A 131 1.43 15.32 10.80
CA LEU A 131 0.87 14.11 11.40
C LEU A 131 0.49 13.10 10.30
N VAL A 132 1.39 12.13 10.06
CA VAL A 132 1.19 11.06 9.11
C VAL A 132 0.19 10.12 9.75
N LYS A 133 -0.90 9.87 9.02
CA LYS A 133 -2.01 9.04 9.44
C LYS A 133 -1.76 7.58 9.08
N SER A 134 -1.17 7.30 7.92
CA SER A 134 -0.95 5.93 7.44
C SER A 134 0.25 5.84 6.51
N TYR A 135 0.83 4.64 6.45
CA TYR A 135 2.01 4.32 5.65
C TYR A 135 1.70 3.13 4.74
N ILE A 136 1.96 3.30 3.43
CA ILE A 136 1.69 2.32 2.38
C ILE A 136 2.96 2.15 1.55
N LEU A 137 3.34 0.92 1.23
CA LEU A 137 4.34 0.62 0.20
C LEU A 137 3.65 0.52 -1.14
N LEU A 138 4.19 1.22 -2.13
CA LEU A 138 3.82 1.07 -3.53
C LEU A 138 4.95 0.31 -4.22
N PHE A 139 4.60 -0.78 -4.88
CA PHE A 139 5.50 -1.51 -5.76
C PHE A 139 5.14 -1.17 -7.20
N ARG A 140 6.13 -0.78 -8.00
CA ARG A 140 5.96 -0.55 -9.44
C ARG A 140 6.93 -1.45 -10.19
N VAL A 141 6.40 -2.33 -11.02
CA VAL A 141 7.20 -3.26 -11.84
C VAL A 141 7.23 -2.72 -13.26
N LYS A 142 8.44 -2.51 -13.79
CA LYS A 142 8.70 -2.10 -15.17
C LYS A 142 9.35 -3.25 -15.93
N ILE A 143 8.90 -3.47 -17.14
CA ILE A 143 9.44 -4.49 -18.04
C ILE A 143 9.70 -3.82 -19.38
N ASP A 144 10.97 -3.79 -19.75
CA ASP A 144 11.44 -3.29 -21.03
C ASP A 144 11.55 -4.48 -21.99
N ASN A 145 10.85 -4.42 -23.13
CA ASN A 145 11.00 -5.40 -24.19
C ASN A 145 12.15 -4.96 -25.10
N ASP A 146 13.31 -5.59 -24.95
CA ASP A 146 14.56 -5.32 -25.68
C ASP A 146 14.57 -5.90 -27.12
N ASP A 147 13.45 -5.82 -27.85
CA ASP A 147 13.36 -6.44 -29.18
C ASP A 147 14.07 -5.66 -30.31
N GLU A 148 14.85 -4.61 -30.04
CA GLU A 148 15.59 -3.89 -31.09
C GLU A 148 16.96 -3.35 -30.61
N GLU A 149 17.98 -4.20 -30.47
CA GLU A 149 19.36 -3.71 -30.62
C GLU A 149 20.32 -4.73 -31.27
N LEU A 150 20.16 -4.94 -32.58
CA LEU A 150 21.28 -5.23 -33.46
C LEU A 150 21.19 -4.41 -34.75
N ALA A 151 21.91 -3.28 -34.75
CA ALA A 151 22.36 -2.50 -35.91
C ALA A 151 21.24 -1.96 -36.82
N LEU A 152 21.14 -0.64 -36.99
CA LEU A 152 21.84 0.02 -38.09
C LEU A 152 21.95 1.54 -37.88
N LYS A 153 23.19 2.03 -37.98
CA LYS A 153 23.56 3.42 -38.22
C LYS A 153 22.66 4.10 -39.27
N LYS A 154 21.99 5.22 -38.92
CA LYS A 154 22.12 6.55 -39.57
C LYS A 154 20.93 7.49 -39.31
N ARG A 155 21.31 8.75 -39.05
CA ARG A 155 20.67 10.04 -39.40
C ARG A 155 19.51 10.56 -38.54
N LYS A 156 19.84 11.69 -37.87
CA LYS A 156 19.02 12.89 -37.63
C LYS A 156 17.73 12.98 -38.48
N SER A 157 16.57 12.97 -37.81
CA SER A 157 15.46 13.90 -38.10
C SER A 157 14.36 13.81 -37.04
N ASN A 158 13.82 14.99 -36.73
CA ASN A 158 12.67 15.35 -35.92
C ASN A 158 11.50 14.34 -35.80
N GLY A 159 10.93 14.28 -34.60
CA GLY A 159 9.51 14.04 -34.35
C GLY A 159 9.00 12.64 -34.68
N SER A 160 9.18 11.70 -33.74
CA SER A 160 8.44 10.44 -33.74
C SER A 160 8.10 10.08 -32.30
N THR A 161 6.80 9.95 -32.04
CA THR A 161 6.19 9.44 -30.82
C THR A 161 6.67 8.00 -30.62
N LEU A 162 7.71 7.82 -29.81
CA LEU A 162 8.15 6.50 -29.35
C LEU A 162 7.12 6.02 -28.32
N GLU A 163 6.07 5.34 -28.78
CA GLU A 163 5.23 4.52 -27.90
C GLU A 163 6.11 3.37 -27.41
N ASN A 164 6.86 3.65 -26.34
CA ASN A 164 7.71 2.68 -25.68
C ASN A 164 6.84 1.47 -25.28
N ASN A 165 7.22 0.29 -25.79
CA ASN A 165 6.58 -1.00 -25.54
C ASN A 165 6.89 -1.51 -24.10
N THR A 166 6.84 -0.61 -23.12
CA THR A 166 7.18 -0.85 -21.72
C THR A 166 5.92 -1.20 -20.94
N LYS A 167 5.89 -2.41 -20.38
CA LYS A 167 4.76 -2.85 -19.54
C LYS A 167 4.99 -2.39 -18.10
N LEU A 168 3.94 -1.83 -17.50
CA LEU A 168 3.94 -1.27 -16.15
C LEU A 168 2.93 -2.03 -15.31
N TYR A 169 3.37 -2.53 -14.15
CA TYR A 169 2.49 -3.12 -13.15
C TYR A 169 2.63 -2.40 -11.81
N GLY A 170 1.60 -2.45 -10.98
CA GLY A 170 1.60 -1.81 -9.67
C GLY A 170 0.80 -2.55 -8.61
N ALA A 171 1.23 -2.42 -7.36
CA ALA A 171 0.50 -2.89 -6.19
C ALA A 171 0.73 -1.99 -4.98
N GLU A 172 -0.24 -1.98 -4.05
CA GLU A 172 -0.18 -1.24 -2.80
C GLU A 172 -0.23 -2.21 -1.60
N LEU A 173 0.64 -2.00 -0.61
CA LEU A 173 0.68 -2.77 0.64
C LEU A 173 0.64 -1.84 1.84
N THR A 174 -0.42 -1.89 2.64
CA THR A 174 -0.53 -1.05 3.84
C THR A 174 0.32 -1.61 4.97
N ILE A 175 1.27 -0.81 5.47
CA ILE A 175 2.11 -1.19 6.63
C ILE A 175 1.39 -0.80 7.92
N TYR A 176 1.06 0.48 8.05
CA TYR A 176 0.42 1.06 9.23
C TYR A 176 -0.88 1.73 8.85
N ASP A 177 -1.95 1.36 9.55
CA ASP A 177 -3.26 1.97 9.36
C ASP A 177 -3.42 3.31 10.11
N LYS A 178 -4.59 3.92 9.94
CA LYS A 178 -4.97 5.17 10.63
C LYS A 178 -4.98 5.09 12.17
N HIS A 179 -4.91 3.90 12.73
CA HIS A 179 -4.88 3.62 14.16
C HIS A 179 -3.47 3.24 14.64
N ASN A 180 -2.45 3.41 13.77
CA ASN A 180 -1.07 3.05 14.03
C ASN A 180 -0.89 1.55 14.34
N ARG A 181 -1.72 0.68 13.76
CA ARG A 181 -1.55 -0.77 13.83
C ARG A 181 -0.67 -1.22 12.69
N CYS A 182 0.40 -1.94 13.00
CA CYS A 182 1.22 -2.61 11.99
C CYS A 182 0.51 -3.89 11.51
N TYR A 183 0.41 -4.08 10.20
CA TYR A 183 -0.14 -5.29 9.60
C TYR A 183 0.90 -6.26 9.05
N LEU A 184 2.17 -5.85 8.99
CA LEU A 184 3.23 -6.69 8.45
C LEU A 184 3.92 -7.47 9.55
N SER A 185 4.12 -8.76 9.29
CA SER A 185 4.93 -9.69 10.07
C SER A 185 6.01 -10.32 9.21
N ASP A 186 7.07 -10.84 9.81
CA ASP A 186 8.07 -11.60 9.07
C ASP A 186 7.44 -12.77 8.32
N GLY A 187 7.85 -12.97 7.07
CA GLY A 187 7.29 -14.02 6.24
C GLY A 187 7.64 -13.89 4.76
N ASP A 188 7.16 -14.86 4.01
CA ASP A 188 7.24 -14.88 2.55
C ASP A 188 5.90 -14.38 2.00
N TYR A 189 5.94 -13.39 1.11
CA TYR A 189 4.79 -12.65 0.60
C TYR A 189 4.67 -12.80 -0.92
N ASP A 190 3.44 -13.08 -1.35
CA ASP A 190 3.04 -13.07 -2.75
C ASP A 190 1.97 -11.98 -2.91
N ILE A 191 2.26 -10.95 -3.72
CA ILE A 191 1.34 -9.83 -3.97
C ILE A 191 0.93 -9.83 -5.44
N VAL A 192 -0.37 -9.83 -5.69
CA VAL A 192 -0.92 -9.63 -7.03
C VAL A 192 -0.69 -8.19 -7.45
N VAL A 193 -0.11 -7.99 -8.64
CA VAL A 193 0.09 -6.67 -9.24
C VAL A 193 -0.89 -6.48 -10.39
N GLN A 194 -1.36 -5.25 -10.56
CA GLN A 194 -2.28 -4.86 -11.62
C GLN A 194 -1.53 -4.21 -12.78
N ASP A 195 -1.96 -4.46 -14.01
CA ASP A 195 -1.40 -3.86 -15.23
C ASP A 195 -1.89 -2.41 -15.41
N PHE A 196 -0.96 -1.49 -15.64
CA PHE A 196 -1.18 -0.06 -15.90
C PHE A 196 -0.58 0.39 -17.25
N SER A 197 -0.17 -0.55 -18.12
CA SER A 197 0.44 -0.26 -19.43
C SER A 197 -0.49 0.48 -20.39
N THR A 198 -1.80 0.26 -20.28
CA THR A 198 -2.79 1.09 -20.97
C THR A 198 -3.05 2.33 -20.14
N ASN A 199 -2.76 3.52 -20.70
CA ASN A 199 -3.23 4.79 -20.18
C ASN A 199 -4.76 4.86 -20.28
N SER A 200 -5.46 4.04 -19.49
CA SER A 200 -6.80 4.36 -19.06
C SER A 200 -6.67 5.59 -18.18
N ARG A 201 -7.08 6.74 -18.72
CA ARG A 201 -7.27 8.01 -18.01
C ARG A 201 -8.31 7.92 -16.88
N ASN A 202 -8.63 6.73 -16.40
CA ASN A 202 -9.46 6.55 -15.23
C ASN A 202 -8.48 6.44 -14.07
N SER A 203 -8.16 7.60 -13.47
CA SER A 203 -7.87 7.61 -12.05
C SER A 203 -8.88 6.70 -11.37
N PRO A 204 -8.51 5.87 -10.37
CA PRO A 204 -9.53 5.31 -9.50
C PRO A 204 -10.25 6.50 -8.89
N GLU A 205 -11.43 6.81 -9.42
CA GLU A 205 -12.25 7.89 -8.92
C GLU A 205 -12.50 7.53 -7.47
N LYS A 206 -11.90 8.31 -6.57
CA LYS A 206 -12.20 8.29 -5.15
C LYS A 206 -13.58 8.89 -4.94
N HIS A 207 -14.60 8.30 -5.57
CA HIS A 207 -15.95 8.42 -5.11
C HIS A 207 -16.07 7.50 -3.91
N SER A 208 -15.94 8.12 -2.73
CA SER A 208 -16.47 7.58 -1.49
C SER A 208 -18.00 7.54 -1.59
N SER A 209 -18.54 6.73 -2.49
CA SER A 209 -19.95 6.35 -2.53
C SER A 209 -20.11 5.11 -1.65
N TRP A 210 -20.68 5.34 -0.47
CA TRP A 210 -21.14 4.26 0.38
C TRP A 210 -22.26 3.50 -0.37
N GLU A 211 -22.10 2.18 -0.47
CA GLU A 211 -23.10 1.21 -0.92
C GLU A 211 -23.34 1.18 -2.43
N ASN A 212 -22.50 0.43 -3.17
CA ASN A 212 -22.95 -0.24 -4.39
C ASN A 212 -22.73 -1.75 -4.26
N VAL A 213 -23.81 -2.52 -4.37
CA VAL A 213 -23.85 -3.98 -4.15
C VAL A 213 -22.99 -4.74 -5.18
N ASN A 214 -22.57 -4.06 -6.26
CA ASN A 214 -21.67 -4.61 -7.27
C ASN A 214 -20.20 -4.74 -6.82
N ASP A 215 -19.74 -4.01 -5.79
CA ASP A 215 -18.36 -4.16 -5.25
C ASP A 215 -18.15 -5.51 -4.54
N LEU A 216 -19.24 -6.19 -4.15
CA LEU A 216 -19.14 -7.51 -3.52
C LEU A 216 -18.67 -8.59 -4.53
N VAL A 217 -18.88 -8.36 -5.83
CA VAL A 217 -18.39 -9.25 -6.90
C VAL A 217 -16.88 -9.10 -7.08
N GLU A 218 -16.33 -7.91 -6.82
CA GLU A 218 -14.88 -7.64 -6.88
C GLU A 218 -14.09 -8.38 -5.79
N THR A 219 -14.69 -8.61 -4.60
CA THR A 219 -14.07 -9.46 -3.57
C THR A 219 -14.00 -10.95 -3.96
N CYS A 220 -14.87 -11.42 -4.85
CA CYS A 220 -14.81 -12.79 -5.38
C CYS A 220 -13.87 -12.93 -6.59
N GLY A 221 -13.47 -11.83 -7.23
CA GLY A 221 -12.46 -11.82 -8.30
C GLY A 221 -11.02 -12.01 -7.82
N ASN A 222 -10.78 -11.98 -6.50
CA ASN A 222 -9.44 -12.03 -5.90
C ASN A 222 -8.72 -13.37 -6.15
N LEU A 223 -9.46 -14.48 -6.19
CA LEU A 223 -8.86 -15.79 -6.46
C LEU A 223 -8.49 -15.96 -7.94
N ASP A 224 -9.36 -15.52 -8.85
CA ASP A 224 -9.06 -15.53 -10.30
C ASP A 224 -7.90 -14.58 -10.64
N ALA A 225 -7.85 -13.41 -9.98
CA ALA A 225 -6.73 -12.48 -10.08
C ALA A 225 -5.43 -13.08 -9.54
N PHE A 226 -5.47 -13.90 -8.49
CA PHE A 226 -4.29 -14.62 -8.01
C PHE A 226 -3.88 -15.78 -8.95
N ILE A 227 -4.85 -16.51 -9.52
CA ILE A 227 -4.60 -17.66 -10.40
C ILE A 227 -4.08 -17.23 -11.78
N LYS A 228 -4.56 -16.09 -12.30
CA LYS A 228 -4.29 -15.60 -13.66
C LYS A 228 -3.46 -14.32 -13.71
N GLY A 229 -3.45 -13.53 -12.63
CA GLY A 229 -2.75 -12.25 -12.59
C GLY A 229 -1.26 -12.39 -12.38
N ALA A 230 -0.57 -11.26 -12.55
CA ALA A 230 0.86 -11.17 -12.30
C ALA A 230 1.14 -11.05 -10.80
N VAL A 231 2.19 -11.72 -10.32
CA VAL A 231 2.50 -11.84 -8.89
C VAL A 231 3.95 -11.42 -8.64
N LEU A 232 4.15 -10.51 -7.69
CA LEU A 232 5.46 -10.15 -7.16
C LEU A 232 5.72 -10.94 -5.88
N LYS A 233 6.84 -11.67 -5.85
CA LYS A 233 7.25 -12.48 -4.70
C LYS A 233 8.40 -11.82 -3.94
N PHE A 234 8.29 -11.69 -2.62
CA PHE A 234 9.37 -11.16 -1.77
C PHE A 234 9.31 -11.73 -0.36
N LYS A 235 10.42 -11.66 0.37
CA LYS A 235 10.52 -11.98 1.79
C LYS A 235 10.62 -10.71 2.60
N LEU A 236 9.87 -10.63 3.70
CA LEU A 236 9.94 -9.54 4.67
C LEU A 236 10.60 -10.03 5.96
N ARG A 237 11.60 -9.28 6.43
CA ARG A 237 12.31 -9.51 7.70
C ARG A 237 12.48 -8.18 8.44
N GLY A 238 11.84 -8.02 9.60
CA GLY A 238 11.85 -6.81 10.43
C GLY A 238 12.69 -6.90 11.69
#